data_AF-A0A919RDD7-F1
#
_entry.id   AF-A0A919RDD7-F1
#
_cell.length_a   1.000
_cell.length_b   1.000
_cell.length_c   1.000
_cell.angle_alpha   90.00
_cell.angle_beta   90.00
_cell.angle_gamma   90.00
#
_symmetry.space_group_name_H-M   'P 1'
#
loop_
_entity.id
_entity.type
_entity.pdbx_description
1 polymer ?
#
loop_
_entity_poly.entity_id
_entity_poly.type
_entity_poly.pdbx_seq_one_letter_code
_entity_poly.pdbx_strand_id
1 'polypeptide(L)'
;MRSARFLVAALALMVASGCTSKPSATEAIAELEQDVRRLESDDLFKSPSMSLRILQRPDKDLPCGENGFKRVLRATANKERGNEDPDSHLDGAQRVMETTLSRHLGYKLEQDISQGDAPEGRFIYGTKETGVVVTVHVASEAPTWHLHAQTVCMPR
;
A
#
# COMPACT_ATOMS: atom_id res chain seq x y z
N MET A 1 22.45 -62.28 34.39
CA MET A 1 21.18 -61.84 33.78
C MET A 1 21.05 -60.33 33.97
N ARG A 2 20.85 -59.60 32.86
CA ARG A 2 20.28 -58.23 32.71
C ARG A 2 21.10 -57.08 33.34
N SER A 3 22.03 -56.45 32.60
CA SER A 3 21.84 -55.39 31.58
C SER A 3 21.23 -54.11 32.18
N ALA A 4 22.03 -53.04 32.26
CA ALA A 4 21.91 -51.84 31.39
C ALA A 4 21.00 -50.75 32.00
N ARG A 5 21.23 -49.44 31.92
CA ARG A 5 22.20 -48.55 31.27
C ARG A 5 21.92 -47.15 31.83
N PHE A 6 22.94 -46.29 31.88
CA PHE A 6 22.80 -44.83 31.98
C PHE A 6 21.83 -44.29 30.91
N LEU A 7 21.01 -43.29 31.27
CA LEU A 7 20.40 -42.39 30.30
C LEU A 7 20.19 -41.00 30.93
N VAL A 8 21.16 -40.14 30.63
CA VAL A 8 21.05 -38.68 30.64
C VAL A 8 20.05 -38.31 29.55
N ALA A 9 19.00 -37.58 29.91
CA ALA A 9 18.12 -36.94 28.94
C ALA A 9 18.22 -35.42 29.13
N ALA A 10 19.14 -34.83 28.37
CA ALA A 10 19.16 -33.40 28.10
C ALA A 10 17.91 -33.06 27.28
N LEU A 11 17.01 -32.29 27.86
CA LEU A 11 15.85 -31.78 27.14
C LEU A 11 16.32 -30.64 26.23
N ALA A 12 16.48 -30.95 24.95
CA ALA A 12 16.78 -29.98 23.92
C ALA A 12 15.62 -28.98 23.81
N LEU A 13 15.87 -27.72 24.19
CA LEU A 13 15.03 -26.59 23.83
C LEU A 13 15.10 -26.41 22.32
N MET A 14 14.11 -26.92 21.59
CA MET A 14 13.86 -26.49 20.23
C MET A 14 13.38 -25.03 20.27
N VAL A 15 14.31 -24.12 20.03
CA VAL A 15 14.01 -22.76 19.57
C VAL A 15 13.42 -22.92 18.17
N ALA A 16 12.10 -22.99 18.07
CA ALA A 16 11.42 -22.72 16.81
C ALA A 16 11.68 -21.25 16.48
N SER A 17 12.77 -20.99 15.76
CA SER A 17 12.96 -19.73 15.04
C SER A 17 11.85 -19.65 14.02
N GLY A 18 10.73 -19.03 14.41
CA GLY A 18 9.67 -18.64 13.51
C GLY A 18 10.26 -17.69 12.48
N CYS A 19 10.69 -18.24 11.34
CA CYS A 19 10.88 -17.49 10.13
C CYS A 19 9.50 -16.97 9.73
N THR A 20 9.11 -15.79 10.23
CA THR A 20 8.10 -14.99 9.54
C THR A 20 8.77 -14.58 8.23
N SER A 21 8.53 -15.37 7.18
CA SER A 21 9.04 -15.13 5.84
C SER A 21 8.72 -13.69 5.48
N LYS A 22 9.75 -12.85 5.30
CA LYS A 22 9.56 -11.53 4.69
C LYS A 22 8.88 -11.76 3.33
N PRO A 23 7.87 -10.95 2.96
CA PRO A 23 7.13 -11.17 1.72
C PRO A 23 8.07 -11.29 0.53
N SER A 24 7.78 -12.25 -0.33
CA SER A 24 8.57 -12.44 -1.54
C SER A 24 8.34 -11.28 -2.52
N ALA A 25 9.34 -11.03 -3.37
CA ALA A 25 9.22 -10.03 -4.43
C ALA A 25 8.01 -10.29 -5.34
N THR A 26 7.76 -11.56 -5.64
CA THR A 26 6.62 -11.99 -6.45
C THR A 26 5.28 -11.63 -5.82
N GLU A 27 5.11 -11.83 -4.51
CA GLU A 27 3.88 -11.47 -3.80
C GLU A 27 3.64 -9.96 -3.80
N ALA A 28 4.68 -9.16 -3.54
CA ALA A 28 4.58 -7.70 -3.55
C ALA A 28 4.18 -7.15 -4.94
N ILE A 29 4.76 -7.71 -6.00
CA ILE A 29 4.45 -7.32 -7.39
C ILE A 29 3.03 -7.72 -7.76
N ALA A 30 2.63 -8.97 -7.47
CA ALA A 30 1.29 -9.47 -7.76
C ALA A 30 0.20 -8.66 -7.04
N GLU A 31 0.47 -8.28 -5.78
CA GLU A 31 -0.43 -7.43 -5.00
C GLU A 31 -0.58 -6.04 -5.63
N LEU A 32 0.53 -5.43 -6.06
CA LEU A 32 0.51 -4.12 -6.71
C LEU A 32 -0.22 -4.15 -8.07
N GLU A 33 -0.08 -5.23 -8.85
CA GLU A 33 -0.88 -5.46 -10.06
C GLU A 33 -2.35 -5.66 -9.75
N GLN A 34 -2.67 -6.34 -8.65
CA GLN A 34 -4.05 -6.53 -8.21
C GLN A 34 -4.68 -5.22 -7.78
N ASP A 35 -3.93 -4.31 -7.14
CA ASP A 35 -4.42 -2.97 -6.83
C ASP A 35 -4.81 -2.19 -8.08
N VAL A 36 -4.05 -2.29 -9.17
CA VAL A 36 -4.45 -1.70 -10.46
C VAL A 36 -5.80 -2.27 -10.91
N ARG A 37 -5.94 -3.59 -10.91
CA ARG A 37 -7.20 -4.26 -11.32
C ARG A 37 -8.37 -3.88 -10.40
N ARG A 38 -8.14 -3.73 -9.10
CA ARG A 38 -9.16 -3.30 -8.14
C ARG A 38 -9.58 -1.86 -8.41
N LEU A 39 -8.64 -0.93 -8.59
CA LEU A 39 -8.95 0.47 -8.92
C LEU A 39 -9.73 0.59 -10.24
N GLU A 40 -9.36 -0.17 -11.27
CA GLU A 40 -10.05 -0.15 -12.56
C GLU A 40 -11.44 -0.81 -12.52
N SER A 41 -11.65 -1.75 -11.58
CA SER A 41 -12.92 -2.47 -11.45
C SER A 41 -13.86 -1.89 -10.41
N ASP A 42 -13.40 -0.97 -9.56
CA ASP A 42 -14.18 -0.28 -8.54
C ASP A 42 -15.23 0.65 -9.17
N ASP A 43 -16.49 0.47 -8.78
CA ASP A 43 -17.63 1.22 -9.31
C ASP A 43 -17.53 2.72 -8.99
N LEU A 44 -16.87 3.09 -7.89
CA LEU A 44 -16.58 4.48 -7.55
C LEU A 44 -15.73 5.13 -8.65
N PHE A 45 -14.61 4.50 -9.00
CA PHE A 45 -13.64 5.06 -9.94
C PHE A 45 -14.02 4.87 -11.42
N LYS A 46 -14.96 3.96 -11.71
CA LYS A 46 -15.61 3.86 -13.03
C LYS A 46 -16.56 5.00 -13.32
N SER A 47 -17.05 5.70 -12.29
CA SER A 47 -17.92 6.86 -12.50
C SER A 47 -17.19 7.91 -13.35
N PRO A 48 -17.83 8.46 -14.40
CA PRO A 48 -17.25 9.55 -15.19
C PRO A 48 -16.83 10.76 -14.33
N SER A 49 -17.58 11.02 -13.24
CA SER A 49 -17.27 12.10 -12.30
C SER A 49 -15.98 11.88 -11.50
N MET A 50 -15.48 10.64 -11.44
CA MET A 50 -14.23 10.32 -10.76
C MET A 50 -13.00 10.38 -11.66
N SER A 51 -13.16 10.24 -12.98
CA SER A 51 -12.10 10.43 -13.98
C SER A 51 -10.75 9.76 -13.61
N LEU A 52 -10.78 8.48 -13.22
CA LEU A 52 -9.56 7.72 -12.89
C LEU A 52 -8.61 7.65 -14.10
N ARG A 53 -7.32 7.88 -13.85
CA ARG A 53 -6.24 7.72 -14.82
C ARG A 53 -5.08 6.98 -14.18
N ILE A 54 -4.74 5.82 -14.74
CA ILE A 54 -3.51 5.10 -14.39
C ILE A 54 -2.36 5.75 -15.18
N LEU A 55 -1.48 6.47 -14.49
CA LEU A 55 -0.34 7.17 -15.07
C LEU A 55 0.86 6.24 -15.26
N GLN A 56 1.02 5.27 -14.36
CA GLN A 56 2.08 4.27 -14.41
C GLN A 56 1.57 2.94 -13.85
N ARG A 57 1.71 1.86 -14.62
CA ARG A 57 1.45 0.49 -14.15
C ARG A 57 2.73 -0.11 -13.56
N PRO A 58 2.62 -1.12 -12.67
CA PRO A 58 3.77 -1.82 -12.09
C PRO A 58 4.42 -2.83 -13.05
N ASP A 59 4.47 -2.52 -14.35
CA ASP A 59 4.91 -3.40 -15.43
C ASP A 59 6.42 -3.30 -15.75
N LYS A 60 7.12 -2.33 -15.16
CA LYS A 60 8.57 -2.12 -15.34
C LYS A 60 9.36 -2.10 -14.03
N ASP A 61 10.49 -2.80 -14.02
CA ASP A 61 11.50 -2.71 -12.97
C ASP A 61 12.16 -1.34 -12.99
N LEU A 62 12.03 -0.58 -11.91
CA LEU A 62 12.77 0.66 -11.70
C LEU A 62 13.96 0.39 -10.79
N PRO A 63 15.17 0.87 -11.12
CA PRO A 63 16.34 0.69 -10.27
C PRO A 63 16.13 1.35 -8.91
N CYS A 64 16.62 0.69 -7.86
CA CYS A 64 16.71 1.23 -6.52
C CYS A 64 17.90 0.61 -5.79
N GLY A 65 18.56 1.39 -4.92
CA GLY A 65 19.74 0.91 -4.18
C GLY A 65 20.87 0.39 -5.08
N GLU A 66 21.77 -0.38 -4.49
CA GLU A 66 22.83 -1.09 -5.20
C GLU A 66 22.29 -2.47 -5.65
N ASN A 67 22.18 -2.67 -6.97
CA ASN A 67 21.68 -3.91 -7.60
C ASN A 67 20.23 -4.33 -7.22
N GLY A 68 19.36 -3.38 -6.87
CA GLY A 68 17.96 -3.63 -6.57
C GLY A 68 16.99 -3.09 -7.63
N PHE A 69 15.73 -3.48 -7.50
CA PHE A 69 14.62 -2.94 -8.28
C PHE A 69 13.33 -2.80 -7.46
N LYS A 70 12.42 -1.96 -7.95
CA LYS A 70 11.06 -1.81 -7.43
C LYS A 70 10.05 -1.66 -8.55
N ARG A 71 8.79 -1.97 -8.29
CA ARG A 71 7.65 -1.66 -9.16
C ARG A 71 6.86 -0.50 -8.58
N VAL A 72 6.25 0.31 -9.46
CA VAL A 72 5.52 1.51 -9.07
C VAL A 72 4.18 1.55 -9.79
N LEU A 73 3.14 1.87 -9.04
CA LEU A 73 1.83 2.29 -9.53
C LEU A 73 1.66 3.79 -9.25
N ARG A 74 1.32 4.55 -10.29
CA ARG A 74 0.86 5.93 -10.15
C ARG A 74 -0.52 6.07 -10.75
N ALA A 75 -1.44 6.69 -10.02
CA ALA A 75 -2.78 6.96 -10.49
C ALA A 75 -3.24 8.34 -10.01
N THR A 76 -4.14 8.95 -10.78
CA THR A 76 -4.86 10.15 -10.37
C THR A 76 -6.35 9.95 -10.56
N ALA A 77 -7.16 10.55 -9.70
CA ALA A 77 -8.60 10.62 -9.87
C ALA A 77 -9.07 12.01 -9.41
N ASN A 78 -10.23 12.42 -9.90
CA ASN A 78 -10.89 13.65 -9.51
C ASN A 78 -12.11 13.32 -8.66
N LYS A 79 -12.52 14.21 -7.78
CA LYS A 79 -13.87 14.23 -7.20
C LYS A 79 -14.43 15.58 -7.56
N GLU A 80 -15.54 15.64 -8.30
CA GLU A 80 -16.18 16.93 -8.53
C GLU A 80 -16.56 17.59 -7.20
N ARG A 81 -16.15 18.85 -7.03
CA ARG A 81 -16.43 19.64 -5.83
C ARG A 81 -17.88 20.10 -5.72
N GLY A 82 -18.56 20.29 -6.87
CA GLY A 82 -19.88 20.92 -6.88
C GLY A 82 -19.86 22.29 -6.19
N ASN A 83 -20.76 22.48 -5.22
CA ASN A 83 -20.88 23.71 -4.42
C ASN A 83 -20.27 23.58 -3.00
N GLU A 84 -19.55 22.50 -2.70
CA GLU A 84 -18.87 22.33 -1.42
C GLU A 84 -17.78 23.41 -1.26
N ASP A 85 -17.59 23.93 -0.04
CA ASP A 85 -16.42 24.73 0.27
C ASP A 85 -15.15 23.85 0.20
N PRO A 86 -13.96 24.45 -0.02
CA PRO A 86 -12.71 23.69 -0.20
C PRO A 86 -12.40 22.73 0.95
N ASP A 87 -12.69 23.09 2.20
CA ASP A 87 -12.36 22.29 3.37
C ASP A 87 -13.29 21.08 3.49
N SER A 88 -14.61 21.30 3.35
CA SER A 88 -15.60 20.21 3.31
C SER A 88 -15.32 19.23 2.16
N HIS A 89 -14.89 19.77 1.01
CA HIS A 89 -14.51 18.94 -0.13
C HIS A 89 -13.29 18.06 0.19
N LEU A 90 -12.26 18.66 0.78
CA LEU A 90 -11.02 18.00 1.17
C LEU A 90 -11.28 16.89 2.20
N ASP A 91 -12.10 17.15 3.22
CA ASP A 91 -12.54 16.16 4.21
C ASP A 91 -13.23 14.97 3.55
N GLY A 92 -14.19 15.25 2.66
CA GLY A 92 -14.92 14.22 1.94
C GLY A 92 -14.01 13.41 1.01
N ALA A 93 -13.06 14.08 0.32
CA ALA A 93 -12.12 13.43 -0.56
C ALA A 93 -11.12 12.54 0.18
N GLN A 94 -10.62 13.00 1.33
CA GLN A 94 -9.75 12.20 2.20
C GLN A 94 -10.47 10.95 2.67
N ARG A 95 -11.69 11.08 3.22
CA ARG A 95 -12.46 9.96 3.76
C ARG A 95 -12.74 8.88 2.71
N VAL A 96 -13.05 9.29 1.48
CA VAL A 96 -13.23 8.37 0.35
C VAL A 96 -11.94 7.59 0.11
N MET A 97 -10.81 8.28 0.00
CA MET A 97 -9.53 7.60 -0.27
C MET A 97 -9.07 6.72 0.89
N GLU A 98 -9.22 7.14 2.15
CA GLU A 98 -8.94 6.30 3.32
C GLU A 98 -9.77 5.01 3.30
N THR A 99 -11.05 5.12 2.93
CA THR A 99 -11.94 3.96 2.80
C THR A 99 -11.50 3.05 1.66
N THR A 100 -11.18 3.61 0.49
CA THR A 100 -10.64 2.86 -0.66
C THR A 100 -9.37 2.11 -0.27
N LEU A 101 -8.37 2.80 0.27
CA LEU A 101 -7.09 2.21 0.64
C LEU A 101 -7.27 1.11 1.68
N SER A 102 -8.03 1.35 2.75
CA SER A 102 -8.16 0.41 3.85
C SER A 102 -9.08 -0.78 3.54
N ARG A 103 -10.29 -0.54 3.02
CA ARG A 103 -11.32 -1.58 2.85
C ARG A 103 -11.25 -2.28 1.50
N HIS A 104 -10.90 -1.56 0.44
CA HIS A 104 -10.96 -2.10 -0.92
C HIS A 104 -9.59 -2.57 -1.39
N LEU A 105 -8.52 -1.86 -1.00
CA LEU A 105 -7.16 -2.24 -1.35
C LEU A 105 -6.42 -2.94 -0.23
N GLY A 106 -6.89 -2.91 1.02
CA GLY A 106 -6.29 -3.67 2.13
C GLY A 106 -5.01 -3.07 2.71
N TYR A 107 -4.78 -1.76 2.55
CA TYR A 107 -3.69 -1.07 3.22
C TYR A 107 -3.99 -0.85 4.71
N LYS A 108 -3.01 -1.10 5.56
CA LYS A 108 -2.98 -0.59 6.92
C LYS A 108 -2.54 0.87 6.86
N LEU A 109 -3.45 1.79 7.18
CA LEU A 109 -3.16 3.21 7.17
C LEU A 109 -2.32 3.59 8.40
N GLU A 110 -1.32 4.44 8.17
CA GLU A 110 -0.53 5.01 9.25
C GLU A 110 -1.31 6.20 9.83
N GLN A 111 -1.64 6.10 11.12
CA GLN A 111 -2.24 7.18 11.88
C GLN A 111 -1.13 8.14 12.31
N ASP A 112 -0.44 8.77 11.36
CA ASP A 112 0.58 9.76 11.72
C ASP A 112 -0.08 11.13 11.97
N ILE A 113 0.32 11.73 13.08
CA ILE A 113 0.01 13.06 13.58
C ILE A 113 0.66 14.15 12.71
N SER A 114 1.49 13.73 11.74
CA SER A 114 2.07 14.56 10.67
C SER A 114 1.18 14.67 9.42
N GLN A 115 -0.07 14.17 9.44
CA GLN A 115 -1.15 14.58 8.52
C GLN A 115 -1.52 16.07 8.70
N GLY A 116 -0.51 16.93 8.80
CA GLY A 116 -0.69 18.37 8.86
C GLY A 116 -1.30 18.82 7.55
N ASP A 117 -2.30 19.70 7.67
CA ASP A 117 -2.76 20.50 6.55
C ASP A 117 -1.55 21.20 5.94
N ALA A 118 -1.10 20.68 4.80
CA ALA A 118 -0.20 21.44 3.95
C ALA A 118 -1.08 22.45 3.19
N PRO A 119 -0.56 23.65 2.87
CA PRO A 119 -1.30 24.62 2.06
C PRO A 119 -1.89 24.03 0.76
N GLU A 120 -1.24 22.97 0.25
CA GLU A 120 -1.58 22.24 -0.97
C GLU A 120 -2.48 21.01 -0.76
N GLY A 121 -2.85 20.63 0.47
CA GLY A 121 -3.73 19.50 0.75
C GLY A 121 -3.24 18.57 1.88
N ARG A 122 -3.66 17.30 1.84
CA ARG A 122 -3.39 16.30 2.89
C ARG A 122 -2.74 15.05 2.33
N PHE A 123 -1.99 14.34 3.17
CA PHE A 123 -1.31 13.10 2.78
C PHE A 123 -1.86 11.91 3.56
N ILE A 124 -2.13 10.82 2.85
CA ILE A 124 -2.50 9.53 3.43
C ILE A 124 -1.36 8.56 3.16
N TYR A 125 -0.88 7.90 4.21
CA TYR A 125 0.16 6.88 4.14
C TYR A 125 -0.41 5.53 4.51
N GLY A 126 0.05 4.48 3.83
CA GLY A 126 -0.36 3.12 4.16
C GLY A 126 0.66 2.08 3.72
N THR A 127 0.58 0.93 4.38
CA THR A 127 1.46 -0.21 4.11
C THR A 127 0.66 -1.50 4.04
N LYS A 128 1.16 -2.48 3.29
CA LYS A 128 0.66 -3.85 3.29
C LYS A 128 1.69 -4.77 3.92
N GLU A 129 1.20 -5.90 4.45
CA GLU A 129 2.07 -6.96 4.93
C GLU A 129 3.03 -7.45 3.85
N THR A 130 2.61 -7.41 2.57
CA THR A 130 3.43 -7.75 1.39
C THR A 130 4.60 -6.78 1.13
N GLY A 131 4.74 -5.70 1.90
CA GLY A 131 5.79 -4.70 1.71
C GLY A 131 5.50 -3.69 0.60
N VAL A 132 4.26 -3.61 0.12
CA VAL A 132 3.81 -2.49 -0.71
C VAL A 132 3.50 -1.30 0.18
N VAL A 133 4.02 -0.14 -0.18
CA VAL A 133 3.75 1.14 0.51
C VAL A 133 2.99 2.06 -0.43
N VAL A 134 2.06 2.83 0.11
CA VAL A 134 1.29 3.84 -0.63
C VAL A 134 1.38 5.19 0.05
N THR A 135 1.46 6.23 -0.78
CA THR A 135 1.24 7.61 -0.40
C THR A 135 0.20 8.19 -1.34
N VAL A 136 -0.81 8.84 -0.78
CA VAL A 136 -1.79 9.59 -1.57
C VAL A 136 -1.78 11.03 -1.11
N HIS A 137 -1.56 11.95 -2.06
CA HIS A 137 -1.83 13.37 -1.84
C HIS A 137 -3.28 13.66 -2.24
N VAL A 138 -4.02 14.29 -1.33
CA VAL A 138 -5.40 14.71 -1.48
C VAL A 138 -5.39 16.24 -1.59
N ALA A 139 -5.84 16.78 -2.72
CA ALA A 139 -5.93 18.21 -2.97
C ALA A 139 -7.39 18.67 -2.99
N SER A 140 -7.62 19.96 -2.70
CA SER A 140 -8.93 20.60 -2.84
C SER A 140 -9.32 20.89 -4.29
N GLU A 141 -8.33 20.87 -5.21
CA GLU A 141 -8.47 21.13 -6.64
C GLU A 141 -8.21 19.86 -7.45
N ALA A 142 -8.65 19.86 -8.71
CA ALA A 142 -8.42 18.73 -9.61
C ALA A 142 -6.96 18.66 -10.09
N PRO A 143 -6.32 17.47 -10.15
CA PRO A 143 -6.85 16.18 -9.69
C PRO A 143 -6.90 16.08 -8.16
N THR A 144 -8.06 15.70 -7.63
CA THR A 144 -8.28 15.59 -6.18
C THR A 144 -7.33 14.59 -5.53
N TRP A 145 -6.95 13.52 -6.23
CA TRP A 145 -6.04 12.50 -5.68
C TRP A 145 -4.85 12.24 -6.58
N HIS A 146 -3.68 12.12 -5.96
CA HIS A 146 -2.44 11.65 -6.56
C HIS A 146 -1.93 10.45 -5.76
N LEU A 147 -2.20 9.24 -6.26
CA LEU A 147 -1.77 7.99 -5.65
C LEU A 147 -0.41 7.57 -6.19
N HIS A 148 0.52 7.26 -5.29
CA HIS A 148 1.79 6.60 -5.55
C HIS A 148 1.88 5.37 -4.66
N ALA A 149 1.82 4.17 -5.24
CA ALA A 149 2.13 2.92 -4.56
C ALA A 149 3.39 2.28 -5.14
N GLN A 150 4.19 1.64 -4.31
CA GLN A 150 5.42 0.98 -4.76
C GLN A 150 5.78 -0.21 -3.87
N THR A 151 6.47 -1.18 -4.44
CA THR A 151 7.14 -2.22 -3.64
C THR A 151 8.31 -1.61 -2.86
N VAL A 152 8.74 -2.27 -1.78
CA VAL A 152 10.09 -2.08 -1.24
C VAL A 152 11.15 -2.33 -2.33
N CYS A 153 12.37 -1.85 -2.09
CA CYS A 153 13.49 -2.21 -2.94
C CYS A 153 13.83 -3.69 -2.77
N MET A 154 13.76 -4.45 -3.86
CA MET A 154 13.95 -5.90 -3.92
C MET A 154 15.27 -6.21 -4.62
N PRO A 155 15.97 -7.30 -4.25
CA PRO A 155 17.16 -7.74 -4.98
C PRO A 155 16.79 -8.17 -6.40
N ARG A 156 17.66 -7.89 -7.37
CA ARG A 156 17.55 -8.39 -8.75
C ARG A 156 17.82 -9.88 -8.86
#